data_AF-A0A538TW15-F1
#
_entry.id   AF-A0A538TW15-F1
#
_cell.length_a   1.000
_cell.length_b   1.000
_cell.length_c   1.000
_cell.angle_alpha   90.00
_cell.angle_beta   90.00
_cell.angle_gamma   90.00
#
_symmetry.space_group_name_H-M   'P 1'
#
loop_
_entity.id
_entity.type
_entity.pdbx_description
1 polymer ?
#
loop_
_entity_poly.entity_id
_entity_poly.type
_entity_poly.pdbx_seq_one_letter_code
_entity_poly.pdbx_strand_id
1 'polypeptide(L)'
;MIAARDDATMQRCLGEARIGVRRVSSRAARLDAGGILGAALTALVWRAYGARMPDRLRIEPIEIAGPLEAARALQGLPYPFLLHSGAAGAGARWSFFGAEPFLVGRGADYAPVRAEWRRLSPRYLAVQDAIAPFQGGAVGYWAYDYGRRLEEIRGRARDDLGFPDVVIGLYDVV
;
A
#
# COMPACT_ATOMS: atom_id res chain seq x y z
N MET A 1 -2.72 -1.64 -11.23
CA MET A 1 -3.78 -2.53 -10.73
C MET A 1 -3.42 -3.93 -11.12
N ILE A 2 -2.83 -4.64 -10.18
CA ILE A 2 -2.46 -6.02 -10.38
C ILE A 2 -3.52 -6.90 -9.73
N ALA A 3 -4.10 -7.76 -10.55
CA ALA A 3 -4.99 -8.80 -10.14
C ALA A 3 -4.64 -10.05 -10.94
N ALA A 4 -3.98 -11.00 -10.28
CA ALA A 4 -3.96 -12.37 -10.79
C ALA A 4 -5.39 -12.89 -10.70
N ARG A 5 -6.04 -13.08 -11.84
CA ARG A 5 -7.29 -13.82 -11.96
C ARG A 5 -6.92 -15.22 -12.41
N ASP A 6 -7.40 -16.23 -11.69
CA ASP A 6 -7.27 -17.62 -12.12
C ASP A 6 -8.16 -17.90 -13.36
N ASP A 7 -7.66 -18.75 -14.23
CA ASP A 7 -7.73 -18.61 -15.69
C ASP A 7 -8.98 -19.25 -16.33
N ALA A 8 -9.66 -18.52 -17.24
CA ALA A 8 -10.63 -19.07 -18.23
C ALA A 8 -11.30 -17.98 -19.10
N THR A 9 -11.41 -16.73 -18.64
CA THR A 9 -12.19 -15.68 -19.35
C THR A 9 -11.33 -14.73 -20.21
N MET A 10 -10.00 -14.85 -20.16
CA MET A 10 -9.06 -13.86 -20.73
C MET A 10 -8.97 -13.90 -22.27
N GLN A 11 -9.46 -14.97 -22.92
CA GLN A 11 -9.39 -15.11 -24.38
C GLN A 11 -10.38 -14.22 -25.16
N ARG A 12 -11.36 -13.57 -24.52
CA ARG A 12 -12.39 -12.79 -25.24
C ARG A 12 -12.09 -11.29 -25.42
N CYS A 13 -11.08 -10.74 -24.74
CA CYS A 13 -10.82 -9.30 -24.72
C CYS A 13 -9.50 -8.86 -25.39
N LEU A 14 -8.69 -9.80 -25.89
CA LEU A 14 -7.41 -9.51 -26.54
C LEU A 14 -7.60 -9.12 -28.01
N GLY A 15 -8.21 -7.97 -28.25
CA GLY A 15 -8.17 -7.26 -29.52
C GLY A 15 -7.26 -6.04 -29.39
N GLU A 16 -6.01 -6.19 -29.83
CA GLU A 16 -5.09 -5.10 -30.20
C GLU A 16 -4.69 -4.09 -29.10
N ALA A 17 -3.55 -4.32 -28.44
CA ALA A 17 -2.81 -3.21 -27.83
C ALA A 17 -1.29 -3.47 -27.88
N ARG A 18 -0.60 -2.64 -28.68
CA ARG A 18 0.85 -2.65 -28.85
C ARG A 18 1.56 -2.07 -27.61
N ILE A 19 2.68 -2.71 -27.30
CA ILE A 19 3.53 -2.56 -26.13
C ILE A 19 4.26 -1.20 -26.13
N GLY A 20 4.22 -0.53 -24.98
CA GLY A 20 5.02 0.66 -24.68
C GLY A 20 5.31 0.75 -23.18
N VAL A 21 6.27 -0.04 -22.70
CA VAL A 21 6.72 0.01 -21.30
C VAL A 21 7.53 1.28 -21.09
N ARG A 22 6.87 2.35 -20.59
CA ARG A 22 7.57 3.54 -20.12
C ARG A 22 7.73 3.45 -18.60
N ARG A 23 8.93 3.01 -18.18
CA ARG A 23 9.38 2.95 -16.79
C ARG A 23 9.38 4.38 -16.21
N VAL A 24 8.34 4.75 -15.47
CA VAL A 24 8.36 5.97 -14.64
C VAL A 24 9.02 5.59 -13.33
N SER A 25 10.35 5.60 -13.29
CA SER A 25 11.08 5.47 -12.03
C SER A 25 10.95 6.78 -11.26
N SER A 26 10.02 6.88 -10.32
CA SER A 26 10.15 7.84 -9.24
C SER A 26 11.12 7.26 -8.21
N ARG A 27 12.42 7.47 -8.44
CA ARG A 27 13.44 7.44 -7.37
C ARG A 27 13.08 8.56 -6.39
N ALA A 28 12.10 8.35 -5.52
CA ALA A 28 11.88 9.21 -4.37
C ALA A 28 12.97 8.85 -3.35
N ALA A 29 13.97 9.72 -3.30
CA ALA A 29 15.18 9.55 -2.54
C ALA A 29 14.91 9.18 -1.07
N ARG A 30 15.69 8.21 -0.59
CA ARG A 30 15.92 7.98 0.84
C ARG A 30 16.24 9.32 1.50
N LEU A 31 15.45 9.70 2.50
CA LEU A 31 15.89 10.64 3.52
C LEU A 31 15.61 10.00 4.87
N ASP A 32 16.55 9.17 5.32
CA ASP A 32 16.82 8.97 6.74
C ASP A 32 17.30 10.32 7.30
N ALA A 33 16.36 11.22 7.57
CA ALA A 33 16.66 12.50 8.19
C ALA A 33 15.94 12.53 9.54
N GLY A 34 16.60 11.97 10.54
CA GLY A 34 16.27 12.24 11.95
C GLY A 34 16.36 13.75 12.19
N GLY A 35 15.23 14.38 12.53
CA GLY A 35 15.14 15.80 12.85
C GLY A 35 13.98 16.52 12.18
N ILE A 36 13.64 17.70 12.74
CA ILE A 36 12.50 18.55 12.34
C ILE A 36 12.61 18.98 10.86
N LEU A 37 13.84 19.19 10.35
CA LEU A 37 14.10 19.57 8.96
C LEU A 37 13.81 18.44 7.96
N GLY A 38 14.06 17.19 8.37
CA GLY A 38 13.75 15.99 7.59
C GLY A 38 12.24 15.77 7.48
N ALA A 39 11.52 15.90 8.58
CA ALA A 39 10.06 15.83 8.60
C ALA A 39 9.40 16.92 7.74
N ALA A 40 9.93 18.15 7.77
CA ALA A 40 9.42 19.27 6.98
C ALA A 40 9.69 19.11 5.47
N LEU A 41 10.88 18.65 5.09
CA LEU A 41 11.22 18.36 3.69
C LEU A 41 10.43 17.16 3.15
N THR A 42 10.27 16.09 3.94
CA THR A 42 9.38 14.98 3.61
C THR A 42 7.95 15.50 3.43
N ALA A 43 7.42 16.29 4.35
CA ALA A 43 6.06 16.85 4.25
C ALA A 43 5.87 17.76 3.02
N LEU A 44 6.90 18.53 2.61
CA LEU A 44 6.83 19.42 1.45
C LEU A 44 6.89 18.65 0.12
N VAL A 45 7.84 17.73 -0.02
CA VAL A 45 7.95 16.80 -1.15
C VAL A 45 6.67 15.96 -1.25
N TRP A 46 6.13 15.58 -0.10
CA TRP A 46 4.93 14.77 0.03
C TRP A 46 3.65 15.52 -0.36
N ARG A 47 3.47 16.78 0.07
CA ARG A 47 2.38 17.65 -0.39
C ARG A 47 2.42 17.82 -1.91
N ALA A 48 3.61 17.93 -2.50
CA ALA A 48 3.78 18.01 -3.94
C ALA A 48 3.46 16.67 -4.65
N TYR A 49 3.70 15.52 -4.02
CA TYR A 49 3.34 14.21 -4.56
C TYR A 49 1.83 13.95 -4.48
N GLY A 50 1.18 14.26 -3.34
CA GLY A 50 -0.28 14.19 -3.19
C GLY A 50 -1.05 15.10 -4.15
N ALA A 51 -0.44 16.20 -4.61
CA ALA A 51 -0.96 17.08 -5.66
C ALA A 51 -0.76 16.52 -7.09
N ARG A 52 0.12 15.52 -7.26
CA ARG A 52 0.42 14.84 -8.53
C ARG A 52 -0.20 13.44 -8.65
N MET A 53 -0.96 13.01 -7.63
CA MET A 53 -1.74 11.78 -7.72
C MET A 53 -2.62 11.84 -8.98
N PRO A 54 -2.53 10.85 -9.88
CA PRO A 54 -3.32 10.87 -11.09
C PRO A 54 -4.81 10.87 -10.76
N ASP A 55 -5.56 11.81 -11.33
CA ASP A 55 -7.01 11.93 -11.13
C ASP A 55 -7.81 10.78 -11.80
N ARG A 56 -7.11 9.89 -12.52
CA ARG A 56 -7.69 8.76 -13.24
C ARG A 56 -6.98 7.47 -12.90
N LEU A 57 -7.77 6.44 -12.61
CA LEU A 57 -7.29 5.08 -12.41
C LEU A 57 -6.58 4.57 -13.68
N ARG A 58 -5.33 4.12 -13.53
CA ARG A 58 -4.56 3.46 -14.59
C ARG A 58 -4.51 1.96 -14.33
N ILE A 59 -4.89 1.18 -15.34
CA ILE A 59 -4.92 -0.29 -15.28
C ILE A 59 -4.06 -0.80 -16.42
N GLU A 60 -3.11 -1.67 -16.08
CA GLU A 60 -2.20 -2.28 -17.04
C GLU A 60 -2.16 -3.78 -16.78
N PRO A 61 -2.38 -4.62 -17.80
CA PRO A 61 -2.20 -6.05 -17.66
C PRO A 61 -0.71 -6.34 -17.46
N ILE A 62 -0.41 -7.21 -16.50
CA ILE A 62 0.93 -7.74 -16.30
C ILE A 62 0.86 -9.25 -16.16
N GLU A 63 1.85 -9.94 -16.73
CA GLU A 63 1.99 -11.37 -16.55
C GLU A 63 2.74 -11.66 -15.26
N ILE A 64 2.08 -12.37 -14.36
CA ILE A 64 2.65 -12.82 -13.08
C ILE A 64 2.39 -14.33 -12.95
N ALA A 65 3.44 -15.06 -12.57
CA ALA A 65 3.34 -16.51 -12.38
C ALA A 65 2.45 -16.91 -11.19
N GLY A 66 2.32 -16.01 -10.21
CA GLY A 66 1.46 -16.21 -9.04
C GLY A 66 1.62 -15.07 -8.02
N PRO A 67 0.74 -15.00 -7.00
CA PRO A 67 0.79 -13.95 -5.98
C PRO A 67 2.09 -13.95 -5.17
N LEU A 68 2.63 -15.13 -4.87
CA LEU A 68 3.86 -15.26 -4.07
C LEU A 68 5.09 -14.84 -4.87
N GLU A 69 5.14 -15.21 -6.15
CA GLU A 69 6.19 -14.82 -7.09
C GLU A 69 6.22 -13.31 -7.27
N ALA A 70 5.04 -12.69 -7.31
CA ALA A 70 4.93 -11.25 -7.39
C ALA A 70 5.47 -10.55 -6.13
N ALA A 71 5.15 -11.06 -4.93
CA ALA A 71 5.70 -10.55 -3.68
C ALA A 71 7.24 -10.73 -3.61
N ARG A 72 7.76 -11.89 -4.06
CA ARG A 72 9.20 -12.14 -4.15
C ARG A 72 9.90 -11.14 -5.08
N ALA A 73 9.28 -10.75 -6.18
CA ALA A 73 9.83 -9.75 -7.09
C ALA A 73 10.01 -8.37 -6.42
N LEU A 74 9.20 -8.06 -5.40
CA LEU A 74 9.25 -6.79 -4.66
C LEU A 74 10.06 -6.84 -3.36
N GLN A 75 10.59 -8.00 -2.95
CA GLN A 75 11.19 -8.20 -1.63
C GLN A 75 12.34 -7.22 -1.27
N GLY A 76 13.04 -6.69 -2.29
CA GLY A 76 14.14 -5.74 -2.11
C GLY A 76 13.73 -4.28 -2.02
N LEU A 77 12.44 -3.98 -2.21
CA LEU A 77 11.90 -2.63 -2.17
C LEU A 77 11.45 -2.27 -0.73
N PRO A 78 11.40 -0.97 -0.38
CA PRO A 78 10.84 -0.51 0.88
C PRO A 78 9.40 -0.98 1.09
N TYR A 79 9.12 -1.56 2.26
CA TYR A 79 7.78 -1.96 2.71
C TYR A 79 6.97 -2.76 1.65
N PRO A 80 7.48 -3.91 1.18
CA PRO A 80 6.70 -4.74 0.28
C PRO A 80 5.56 -5.38 1.06
N PHE A 81 4.41 -5.57 0.41
CA PHE A 81 3.27 -6.27 0.99
C PHE A 81 2.67 -7.28 0.02
N LEU A 82 2.02 -8.28 0.59
CA LEU A 82 1.13 -9.21 -0.08
C LEU A 82 -0.10 -9.41 0.80
N LEU A 83 -1.27 -9.08 0.26
CA LEU A 83 -2.58 -9.44 0.81
C LEU A 83 -3.10 -10.60 -0.01
N HIS A 84 -2.91 -11.82 0.50
CA HIS A 84 -3.28 -13.04 -0.21
C HIS A 84 -4.50 -13.69 0.45
N SER A 85 -5.52 -13.95 -0.36
CA SER A 85 -6.69 -14.72 0.06
C SER A 85 -6.42 -16.21 -0.16
N GLY A 86 -5.92 -16.92 0.85
CA GLY A 86 -5.60 -18.35 0.75
C GLY A 86 -6.79 -19.31 0.89
N ALA A 87 -8.01 -18.78 1.04
CA ALA A 87 -9.21 -19.58 1.20
C ALA A 87 -9.79 -20.03 -0.16
N ALA A 88 -10.60 -21.09 -0.17
CA ALA A 88 -11.40 -21.45 -1.35
C ALA A 88 -12.73 -20.67 -1.37
N GLY A 89 -13.23 -20.35 -2.56
CA GLY A 89 -14.56 -19.75 -2.75
C GLY A 89 -14.56 -18.32 -3.29
N ALA A 90 -15.75 -17.78 -3.54
CA ALA A 90 -15.95 -16.51 -4.27
C ALA A 90 -15.30 -15.29 -3.58
N GLY A 91 -15.13 -15.33 -2.26
CA GLY A 91 -14.49 -14.26 -1.48
C GLY A 91 -12.96 -14.21 -1.59
N ALA A 92 -12.31 -15.27 -2.10
CA ALA A 92 -10.86 -15.38 -2.19
C ALA A 92 -10.30 -15.10 -3.59
N ARG A 93 -11.10 -14.42 -4.43
CA ARG A 93 -10.78 -14.16 -5.84
C ARG A 93 -9.57 -13.25 -6.05
N TRP A 94 -9.18 -12.45 -5.04
CA TRP A 94 -8.18 -11.41 -5.21
C TRP A 94 -6.97 -11.61 -4.30
N SER A 95 -5.80 -11.35 -4.87
CA SER A 95 -4.56 -11.08 -4.14
C SER A 95 -4.02 -9.73 -4.57
N PHE A 96 -3.50 -8.97 -3.62
CA PHE A 96 -2.93 -7.64 -3.85
C PHE A 96 -1.49 -7.62 -3.39
N PHE A 97 -0.63 -6.92 -4.10
CA PHE A 97 0.75 -6.74 -3.69
C PHE A 97 1.26 -5.38 -4.15
N GLY A 98 2.30 -4.91 -3.50
CA GLY A 98 2.87 -3.60 -3.78
C GLY A 98 4.06 -3.33 -2.88
N ALA A 99 4.70 -2.19 -3.10
CA ALA A 99 5.83 -1.73 -2.32
C ALA A 99 5.94 -0.21 -2.47
N GLU A 100 6.96 0.39 -1.84
CA GLU A 100 7.27 1.81 -1.94
C GLU A 100 6.08 2.70 -1.56
N PRO A 101 5.55 2.55 -0.33
CA PRO A 101 4.52 3.44 0.16
C PRO A 101 5.02 4.87 0.09
N PHE A 102 4.13 5.73 -0.35
CA PHE A 102 4.41 7.12 -0.57
C PHE A 102 4.51 7.88 0.78
N LEU A 103 3.90 7.34 1.83
CA LEU A 103 3.95 7.85 3.19
C LEU A 103 3.85 6.68 4.19
N VAL A 104 4.70 6.69 5.23
CA VAL A 104 4.70 5.67 6.29
C VAL A 104 4.63 6.31 7.67
N GLY A 105 3.85 5.71 8.56
CA GLY A 105 3.72 6.11 9.97
C GLY A 105 3.93 4.90 10.86
N ARG A 106 4.69 5.08 11.95
CA ARG A 106 5.02 4.01 12.88
C ARG A 106 4.93 4.50 14.32
N GLY A 107 4.44 3.67 15.23
CA GLY A 107 4.44 3.97 16.66
C GLY A 107 3.79 5.31 16.99
N ALA A 108 4.49 6.14 17.78
CA ALA A 108 4.05 7.49 18.13
C ALA A 108 3.82 8.40 16.91
N ASP A 109 4.60 8.22 15.84
CA ASP A 109 4.59 9.03 14.63
C ASP A 109 3.55 8.59 13.58
N TYR A 110 2.53 7.81 13.99
CA TYR A 110 1.44 7.40 13.09
C TYR A 110 0.41 8.53 12.82
N ALA A 111 0.39 9.60 13.60
CA ALA A 111 -0.60 10.67 13.47
C ALA A 111 -0.63 11.36 12.08
N PRO A 112 0.50 11.71 11.43
CA PRO A 112 0.50 12.31 10.09
C PRO A 112 -0.12 11.41 9.03
N VAL A 113 0.15 10.10 9.07
CA VAL A 113 -0.43 9.13 8.14
C VAL A 113 -1.93 9.02 8.29
N ARG A 114 -2.42 9.01 9.53
CA ARG A 114 -3.85 9.01 9.81
C ARG A 114 -4.54 10.28 9.28
N ALA A 115 -3.90 11.44 9.45
CA ALA A 115 -4.43 12.71 8.94
C ALA A 115 -4.48 12.72 7.41
N GLU A 116 -3.41 12.23 6.76
CA GLU A 116 -3.36 12.16 5.31
C GLU A 116 -4.35 11.13 4.74
N TRP A 117 -4.52 9.98 5.39
CA TRP A 117 -5.54 9.01 5.02
C TRP A 117 -6.93 9.61 5.07
N ARG A 118 -7.29 10.32 6.15
CA ARG A 118 -8.60 11.02 6.25
C ARG A 118 -8.83 12.03 5.14
N ARG A 119 -7.76 12.69 4.67
CA ARG A 119 -7.81 13.66 3.57
C ARG A 119 -8.04 12.96 2.22
N LEU A 120 -7.41 11.80 2.00
CA LEU A 120 -7.41 11.09 0.72
C LEU A 120 -8.53 10.06 0.58
N SER A 121 -8.99 9.46 1.67
CA SER A 121 -9.94 8.34 1.66
C SER A 121 -11.26 8.64 0.95
N PRO A 122 -11.84 9.87 0.98
CA PRO A 122 -13.05 10.17 0.20
C PRO A 122 -12.85 9.97 -1.30
N ARG A 123 -11.63 10.19 -1.83
CA ARG A 123 -11.31 9.95 -3.24
C ARG A 123 -11.29 8.46 -3.56
N TYR A 124 -10.66 7.66 -2.70
CA TYR A 124 -10.62 6.20 -2.83
C TYR A 124 -12.02 5.58 -2.73
N LEU A 125 -12.90 6.14 -1.88
CA LEU A 125 -14.27 5.65 -1.70
C LEU A 125 -15.25 6.11 -2.79
N ALA A 126 -14.91 7.15 -3.56
CA ALA A 126 -15.75 7.66 -4.65
C ALA A 126 -15.60 6.84 -5.95
N VAL A 127 -14.49 6.10 -6.11
CA VAL A 127 -14.25 5.20 -7.25
C VAL A 127 -14.93 3.84 -6.96
N GLN A 128 -16.27 3.81 -6.87
CA GLN A 128 -17.01 2.58 -6.53
C GLN A 128 -17.28 1.64 -7.71
N ASP A 129 -17.08 2.06 -8.95
CA ASP A 129 -17.10 1.16 -10.13
C ASP A 129 -15.76 0.41 -10.30
N ALA A 130 -15.24 -0.07 -9.18
CA ALA A 130 -13.89 -0.58 -9.06
C ALA A 130 -13.76 -1.99 -9.63
N ILE A 131 -12.88 -2.15 -10.62
CA ILE A 131 -12.52 -3.44 -11.23
C ILE A 131 -11.94 -4.44 -10.21
N ALA A 132 -11.33 -3.94 -9.12
CA ALA A 132 -10.83 -4.74 -8.00
C ALA A 132 -11.17 -4.06 -6.66
N PRO A 133 -11.42 -4.81 -5.58
CA PRO A 133 -11.89 -4.26 -4.31
C PRO A 133 -10.82 -3.47 -3.53
N PHE A 134 -9.56 -3.51 -3.96
CA PHE A 134 -8.48 -2.69 -3.42
C PHE A 134 -7.72 -2.03 -4.58
N GLN A 135 -7.61 -0.70 -4.54
CA GLN A 135 -7.04 0.12 -5.63
C GLN A 135 -5.92 1.04 -5.12
N GLY A 136 -5.26 0.62 -4.05
CA GLY A 136 -4.42 1.49 -3.24
C GLY A 136 -5.13 1.97 -1.98
N GLY A 137 -4.35 2.52 -1.07
CA GLY A 137 -4.78 2.98 0.23
C GLY A 137 -3.82 2.58 1.34
N ALA A 138 -4.34 2.44 2.55
CA ALA A 138 -3.55 2.11 3.72
C ALA A 138 -3.31 0.59 3.85
N VAL A 139 -2.03 0.19 3.95
CA VAL A 139 -1.64 -1.21 4.24
C VAL A 139 -0.61 -1.22 5.35
N GLY A 140 -0.74 -2.18 6.26
CA GLY A 140 0.21 -2.40 7.33
C GLY A 140 -0.42 -3.19 8.47
N TYR A 141 0.00 -2.92 9.71
CA TYR A 141 -0.47 -3.66 10.87
C TYR A 141 -0.70 -2.76 12.10
N TRP A 142 -1.59 -3.22 12.97
CA TRP A 142 -1.67 -2.81 14.37
C TRP A 142 -1.26 -4.01 15.23
N ALA A 143 -0.24 -3.83 16.06
CA ALA A 143 0.16 -4.85 17.02
C ALA A 143 -0.84 -4.91 18.18
N TYR A 144 -0.78 -5.99 18.94
CA TYR A 144 -1.65 -6.19 20.10
C TYR A 144 -1.57 -5.02 21.11
N ASP A 145 -0.36 -4.53 21.40
CA ASP A 145 -0.17 -3.44 22.35
C ASP A 145 -0.70 -2.07 21.88
N TYR A 146 -1.14 -1.92 20.62
CA TYR A 146 -1.87 -0.73 20.19
C TYR A 146 -3.13 -0.50 21.05
N GLY A 147 -3.73 -1.57 21.57
CA GLY A 147 -4.87 -1.50 22.50
C GLY A 147 -4.59 -0.64 23.74
N ARG A 148 -3.34 -0.53 24.18
CA ARG A 148 -2.94 0.35 25.31
C ARG A 148 -3.14 1.83 25.03
N ARG A 149 -3.30 2.22 23.77
CA ARG A 149 -3.66 3.60 23.37
C ARG A 149 -5.16 3.85 23.40
N LEU A 150 -5.97 2.78 23.39
CA LEU A 150 -7.43 2.85 23.36
C LEU A 150 -7.99 2.73 24.78
N GLU A 151 -7.35 1.94 25.64
CA GLU A 151 -7.81 1.63 27.00
C GLU A 151 -6.64 1.67 28.00
N GLU A 152 -6.94 1.99 29.27
CA GLU A 152 -5.96 1.89 30.36
C GLU A 152 -5.74 0.42 30.74
N ILE A 153 -4.87 -0.26 29.99
CA ILE A 153 -4.52 -1.66 30.27
C ILE A 153 -3.30 -1.70 31.18
N ARG A 154 -3.53 -2.01 32.46
CA ARG A 154 -2.45 -2.26 33.43
C ARG A 154 -1.77 -3.59 33.09
N GLY A 155 -0.46 -3.60 32.86
CA GLY A 155 0.27 -4.80 32.49
C GLY A 155 1.67 -4.87 33.08
N ARG A 156 2.07 -6.09 33.49
CA ARG A 156 3.44 -6.45 33.91
C ARG A 156 4.23 -7.18 32.82
N ALA A 157 3.62 -7.40 31.65
CA ALA A 157 4.28 -8.05 30.52
C ALA A 157 5.45 -7.18 30.06
N ARG A 158 6.62 -7.80 29.92
CA ARG A 158 7.83 -7.14 29.42
C ARG A 158 7.72 -6.99 27.91
N ASP A 159 8.08 -5.82 27.39
CA ASP A 159 8.30 -5.61 25.96
C ASP A 159 9.69 -6.17 25.59
N ASP A 160 9.70 -7.39 25.06
CA ASP A 160 10.90 -8.12 24.65
C ASP A 160 11.15 -8.07 23.14
N LEU A 161 10.13 -7.77 22.34
CA LEU A 161 10.21 -7.66 20.88
C LEU A 161 10.53 -6.24 20.40
N GLY A 162 10.14 -5.20 21.16
CA GLY A 162 10.38 -3.80 20.79
C GLY A 162 9.69 -3.40 19.48
N PHE A 163 8.61 -4.08 19.10
CA PHE A 163 7.89 -3.76 17.87
C PHE A 163 7.10 -2.45 18.01
N PRO A 164 7.07 -1.61 16.96
CA PRO A 164 6.12 -0.51 16.92
C PRO A 164 4.69 -1.07 17.03
N ASP A 165 3.86 -0.45 17.86
CA ASP A 165 2.47 -0.87 18.06
C ASP A 165 1.58 -0.63 16.83
N VAL A 166 2.01 0.19 15.89
CA VAL A 166 1.37 0.38 14.59
C VAL A 166 2.43 0.67 13.53
N VAL A 167 2.25 0.14 12.32
CA VAL A 167 2.99 0.52 11.12
C VAL A 167 2.02 0.52 9.96
N ILE A 168 1.80 1.67 9.34
CA ILE A 168 0.91 1.82 8.19
C ILE A 168 1.63 2.60 7.10
N GLY A 169 1.65 2.04 5.89
CA GLY A 169 2.04 2.72 4.66
C GLY A 169 0.81 3.10 3.84
N LEU A 170 0.86 4.24 3.16
CA LEU A 170 -0.12 4.62 2.15
C LEU A 170 0.47 4.35 0.77
N TYR A 171 -0.29 3.63 -0.06
CA TYR A 171 0.11 3.16 -1.38
C TYR A 171 -0.88 3.70 -2.41
N ASP A 172 -0.36 4.18 -3.53
CA ASP A 172 -1.11 4.65 -4.71
C ASP A 172 -1.09 3.63 -5.86
N VAL A 173 -0.23 2.63 -5.77
CA VAL A 173 -0.08 1.55 -6.75
C VAL A 173 -0.20 0.20 -6.07
N VAL A 174 -1.01 -0.66 -6.70
CA VAL A 174 -1.27 -2.07 -6.36
C VAL A 174 -1.44 -2.90 -7.62
#